data_AF-A0A2H0CWM2-F1
#
_entry.id   AF-A0A2H0CWM2-F1
#
_cell.length_a   1.000
_cell.length_b   1.000
_cell.length_c   1.000
_cell.angle_alpha   90.00
_cell.angle_beta   90.00
_cell.angle_gamma   90.00
#
_symmetry.space_group_name_H-M   'P 1'
#
loop_
_entity.id
_entity.type
_entity.pdbx_description
1 polymer ?
#
loop_
_entity_poly.entity_id
_entity_poly.type
_entity_poly.pdbx_seq_one_letter_code
_entity_poly.pdbx_strand_id
1 'polypeptide(L)'
;MGKFIAIGWVLVFNLLGATASWGQEAKRPFYEYPGDYRQEINQLKDDFKIKFGYELLDLELGWKPDEIKELTLAFSKLPETFLHIPGIKGFYHFSKLRAAPEGMPVDDVPAATFPSFQTVYRNSTQSYHVEVDDQEPRIEFFNILFYEDREIFQNIVHHEMAHAFDIFQKYLSFSREWLEITKFNLIHLPALDGRPGDDYLFTALNDPDAVHYAPVSVRQLSTYSRQNPQEDFANSVSAYITYPYFRYSHPGRYQFLKNKVFGGREYFPETSMSYRDKVISDFESALTSRDWDGAISITQEVSRDFAPEIESALIERLEKSLEASPDSVRDVKLGAATCYLNSPKALEVRRDLIRKKRVPLQNLLQNRRCGLMSRRSFENDFALWSMQSIYFFKDNGRAQIQFLDPVLPLASARGFETRYLWRIFSEGNDEVPLAEGSSLVEEGRPGSIKIDLGKSVVGTLSLPNGKPLILELGAQRNHPREFKRLNSKPAKIRFVIQSNFNYKARNNPVIKVIYPDRPEFEKLN
;
A
#
# COMPACT_ATOMS: atom_id res chain seq x y z
N MET A 1 31.79 23.21 -81.09
CA MET A 1 30.82 22.58 -82.01
C MET A 1 30.86 21.09 -81.71
N GLY A 2 29.90 20.53 -80.99
CA GLY A 2 28.64 20.00 -81.56
C GLY A 2 28.94 18.65 -82.23
N LYS A 3 28.27 17.52 -82.05
CA LYS A 3 26.97 17.14 -81.47
C LYS A 3 27.02 15.59 -81.43
N PHE A 4 26.67 14.96 -80.30
CA PHE A 4 25.49 14.09 -80.09
C PHE A 4 25.46 12.66 -80.68
N ILE A 5 25.17 11.73 -79.75
CA ILE A 5 24.16 10.64 -79.75
C ILE A 5 24.42 9.35 -80.56
N ALA A 6 24.53 8.24 -79.83
CA ALA A 6 23.56 7.12 -79.78
C ALA A 6 24.23 5.91 -79.07
N ILE A 7 23.96 5.64 -77.79
CA ILE A 7 22.94 4.71 -77.26
C ILE A 7 23.01 3.30 -77.89
N GLY A 8 23.36 2.31 -77.06
CA GLY A 8 22.91 0.94 -77.30
C GLY A 8 23.56 -0.16 -76.45
N TRP A 9 22.95 -0.46 -75.29
CA TRP A 9 22.90 -1.76 -74.60
C TRP A 9 24.20 -2.30 -73.95
N VAL A 10 24.23 -2.99 -72.81
CA VAL A 10 23.35 -3.32 -71.68
C VAL A 10 24.30 -3.99 -70.65
N LEU A 11 24.10 -3.72 -69.35
CA LEU A 11 24.56 -4.48 -68.17
C LEU A 11 26.04 -4.93 -68.09
N VAL A 12 26.73 -4.50 -67.02
CA VAL A 12 27.53 -5.34 -66.08
C VAL A 12 28.52 -4.42 -65.34
N PHE A 13 28.27 -4.28 -64.03
CA PHE A 13 29.23 -3.96 -62.96
C PHE A 13 30.03 -2.66 -63.02
N ASN A 14 29.68 -1.74 -62.12
CA ASN A 14 30.67 -0.95 -61.40
C ASN A 14 30.04 -0.45 -60.10
N LEU A 15 30.54 -0.91 -58.95
CA LEU A 15 30.73 -0.11 -57.71
C LEU A 15 31.12 -1.02 -56.53
N LEU A 16 32.31 -1.63 -56.58
CA LEU A 16 33.03 -2.07 -55.39
C LEU A 16 34.53 -1.94 -55.65
N GLY A 17 35.12 -0.84 -55.16
CA GLY A 17 36.52 -0.51 -55.39
C GLY A 17 36.99 0.64 -54.52
N ALA A 18 37.00 0.43 -53.20
CA ALA A 18 37.81 1.22 -52.27
C ALA A 18 38.27 0.31 -51.12
N THR A 19 39.31 -0.47 -51.37
CA THR A 19 40.06 -1.20 -50.35
C THR A 19 41.14 -0.27 -49.80
N ALA A 20 40.99 0.19 -48.55
CA ALA A 20 42.08 0.71 -47.75
C ALA A 20 41.82 0.44 -46.26
N SER A 21 42.62 -0.49 -45.71
CA SER A 21 43.16 -0.50 -44.35
C SER A 21 42.18 -0.39 -43.16
N TRP A 22 41.83 -1.55 -42.63
CA TRP A 22 41.25 -1.74 -41.30
C TRP A 22 42.23 -1.27 -40.21
N GLY A 23 41.97 -0.09 -39.63
CA GLY A 23 42.53 0.30 -38.34
C GLY A 23 41.79 -0.43 -37.23
N GLN A 24 42.53 -1.10 -36.35
CA GLN A 24 42.03 -1.84 -35.18
C GLN A 24 41.03 -1.01 -34.37
N GLU A 25 39.80 -1.51 -34.24
CA GLU A 25 38.93 -1.09 -33.15
C GLU A 25 39.64 -1.40 -31.83
N ALA A 26 39.88 -0.37 -31.02
CA ALA A 26 40.32 -0.54 -29.65
C ALA A 26 39.25 -1.38 -28.92
N LYS A 27 39.54 -2.67 -28.69
CA LYS A 27 38.73 -3.51 -27.83
C LYS A 27 38.60 -2.79 -26.50
N ARG A 28 37.37 -2.40 -26.13
CA ARG A 28 37.06 -1.92 -24.78
C ARG A 28 37.68 -2.92 -23.79
N PRO A 29 38.41 -2.46 -22.76
CA PRO A 29 38.92 -3.38 -21.76
C PRO A 29 37.72 -4.12 -21.16
N PHE A 30 37.73 -5.44 -21.30
CA PHE A 30 36.90 -6.29 -20.47
C PHE A 30 37.36 -6.01 -19.03
N TYR A 31 36.48 -5.41 -18.23
CA TYR A 31 36.70 -5.36 -16.78
C TYR A 31 36.55 -6.79 -16.27
N GLU A 32 37.65 -7.55 -16.26
CA GLU A 32 37.74 -8.80 -15.52
C GLU A 32 37.87 -8.45 -14.03
N TYR A 33 36.83 -8.74 -13.26
CA TYR A 33 36.91 -8.72 -11.81
C TYR A 33 37.93 -9.79 -11.36
N PRO A 34 38.94 -9.45 -10.54
CA PRO A 34 40.04 -10.35 -10.23
C PRO A 34 39.70 -11.47 -9.22
N GLY A 35 38.44 -11.58 -8.78
CA GLY A 35 37.99 -12.55 -7.76
C GLY A 35 37.02 -13.61 -8.28
N ASP A 36 36.91 -14.73 -7.55
CA ASP A 36 35.86 -15.73 -7.79
C ASP A 36 34.53 -15.24 -7.21
N TYR A 37 33.72 -14.64 -8.08
CA TYR A 37 32.40 -14.11 -7.74
C TYR A 37 31.48 -15.17 -7.12
N ARG A 38 31.63 -16.44 -7.49
CA ARG A 38 30.82 -17.54 -6.96
C ARG A 38 31.24 -17.91 -5.55
N GLN A 39 32.54 -17.88 -5.26
CA GLN A 39 33.05 -18.09 -3.90
C GLN A 39 32.59 -16.96 -2.97
N GLU A 40 32.64 -15.70 -3.42
CA GLU A 40 32.13 -14.55 -2.65
C GLU A 40 30.64 -14.70 -2.34
N ILE A 41 29.81 -15.03 -3.35
CA ILE A 41 28.38 -15.26 -3.14
C ILE A 41 28.14 -16.38 -2.13
N ASN A 42 28.79 -17.55 -2.29
CA ASN A 42 28.58 -18.67 -1.39
C ASN A 42 28.96 -18.32 0.05
N GLN A 43 30.07 -17.62 0.26
CA GLN A 43 30.46 -17.15 1.59
C GLN A 43 29.41 -16.21 2.19
N LEU A 44 28.91 -15.24 1.41
CA LEU A 44 27.88 -14.32 1.89
C LEU A 44 26.56 -15.03 2.22
N LYS A 45 26.18 -16.06 1.46
CA LYS A 45 25.00 -16.89 1.75
C LYS A 45 25.18 -17.71 3.03
N ASP A 46 26.35 -18.30 3.22
CA ASP A 46 26.68 -19.07 4.42
C ASP A 46 26.68 -18.16 5.65
N ASP A 47 27.29 -16.97 5.55
CA ASP A 47 27.29 -15.96 6.60
C ASP A 47 25.86 -15.51 6.95
N PHE A 48 25.02 -15.29 5.93
CA PHE A 48 23.61 -14.94 6.12
C PHE A 48 22.85 -16.05 6.86
N LYS A 49 23.04 -17.30 6.44
CA LYS A 49 22.43 -18.48 7.07
C LYS A 49 22.88 -18.65 8.52
N ILE A 50 24.18 -18.54 8.79
CA ILE A 50 24.73 -18.63 10.14
C ILE A 50 24.15 -17.54 11.03
N LYS A 51 24.05 -16.32 10.51
CA LYS A 51 23.63 -15.15 11.29
C LYS A 51 22.13 -15.07 11.55
N PHE A 52 21.29 -15.48 10.59
CA PHE A 52 19.84 -15.26 10.65
C PHE A 52 19.01 -16.55 10.61
N GLY A 53 19.62 -17.68 10.28
CA GLY A 53 18.96 -18.98 10.26
C GLY A 53 18.29 -19.37 8.96
N TYR A 54 18.44 -18.57 7.90
CA TYR A 54 17.70 -18.74 6.65
C TYR A 54 18.64 -18.91 5.46
N GLU A 55 18.27 -19.79 4.53
CA GLU A 55 19.03 -19.99 3.30
C GLU A 55 18.69 -18.92 2.25
N LEU A 56 19.67 -18.54 1.42
CA LEU A 56 19.44 -17.73 0.23
C LEU A 56 19.51 -18.62 -1.00
N LEU A 57 18.34 -19.05 -1.47
CA LEU A 57 18.17 -20.06 -2.50
C LEU A 57 18.17 -19.42 -3.88
N ASP A 58 18.99 -19.95 -4.79
CA ASP A 58 18.95 -19.59 -6.21
C ASP A 58 17.79 -20.37 -6.85
N LEU A 59 16.86 -19.67 -7.49
CA LEU A 59 15.76 -20.31 -8.20
C LEU A 59 15.73 -19.87 -9.67
N GLU A 60 15.13 -18.72 -9.99
CA GLU A 60 15.18 -18.19 -11.37
C GLU A 60 16.46 -17.39 -11.63
N LEU A 61 16.93 -16.67 -10.62
CA LEU A 61 18.13 -15.84 -10.68
C LEU A 61 19.09 -16.23 -9.56
N GLY A 62 20.39 -16.08 -9.85
CA GLY A 62 21.42 -16.10 -8.83
C GLY A 62 21.39 -14.83 -7.98
N TRP A 63 21.72 -14.93 -6.71
CA TRP A 63 21.94 -13.76 -5.85
C TRP A 63 23.22 -13.02 -6.23
N LYS A 64 23.21 -11.69 -6.18
CA LYS A 64 24.42 -10.85 -6.32
C LYS A 64 24.96 -10.44 -4.95
N PRO A 65 26.28 -10.23 -4.78
CA PRO A 65 26.88 -9.81 -3.52
C PRO A 65 26.23 -8.57 -2.90
N ASP A 66 25.91 -7.55 -3.71
CA ASP A 66 25.30 -6.31 -3.21
C ASP A 66 23.84 -6.52 -2.76
N GLU A 67 23.10 -7.41 -3.42
CA GLU A 67 21.74 -7.81 -3.01
C GLU A 67 21.77 -8.51 -1.65
N ILE A 68 22.73 -9.43 -1.45
CA ILE A 68 22.92 -10.13 -0.17
C ILE A 68 23.33 -9.15 0.93
N LYS A 69 24.19 -8.17 0.63
CA LYS A 69 24.62 -7.13 1.59
C LYS A 69 23.45 -6.25 2.03
N GLU A 70 22.61 -5.79 1.09
CA GLU A 70 21.43 -4.97 1.43
C GLU A 70 20.40 -5.79 2.23
N LEU A 71 20.17 -7.06 1.87
CA LEU A 71 19.31 -7.96 2.64
C LEU A 71 19.86 -8.19 4.06
N THR A 72 21.17 -8.44 4.18
CA THR A 72 21.87 -8.60 5.47
C THR A 72 21.67 -7.36 6.36
N LEU A 73 21.75 -6.17 5.77
CA LEU A 73 21.54 -4.92 6.48
C LEU A 73 20.09 -4.80 6.98
N ALA A 74 19.11 -5.14 6.14
CA ALA A 74 17.70 -5.17 6.54
C ALA A 74 17.47 -6.15 7.71
N PHE A 75 17.97 -7.38 7.62
CA PHE A 75 17.81 -8.40 8.66
C PHE A 75 18.50 -8.03 9.98
N SER A 76 19.64 -7.33 9.92
CA SER A 76 20.35 -6.90 11.13
C SER A 76 19.53 -5.98 12.06
N LYS A 77 18.50 -5.33 11.51
CA LYS A 77 17.57 -4.50 12.29
C LYS A 77 16.47 -5.31 12.96
N LEU A 78 16.16 -6.53 12.52
CA LEU A 78 15.15 -7.37 13.15
C LEU A 78 15.66 -7.88 14.53
N PRO A 79 14.78 -8.07 15.53
CA PRO A 79 15.14 -8.74 16.77
C PRO A 79 15.23 -10.26 16.58
N GLU A 80 15.83 -10.95 17.55
CA GLU A 80 16.04 -12.41 17.49
C GLU A 80 14.75 -13.22 17.29
N THR A 81 13.61 -12.68 17.70
CA THR A 81 12.28 -13.32 17.52
C THR A 81 11.88 -13.53 16.07
N PHE A 82 12.49 -12.79 15.11
CA PHE A 82 12.28 -12.98 13.67
C PHE A 82 13.35 -13.85 13.03
N LEU A 83 14.32 -14.33 13.80
CA LEU A 83 15.41 -15.16 13.30
C LEU A 83 15.10 -16.63 13.62
N HIS A 84 15.55 -17.54 12.76
CA HIS A 84 15.39 -18.98 12.96
C HIS A 84 13.93 -19.45 13.17
N ILE A 85 12.94 -18.80 12.54
CA ILE A 85 11.54 -19.24 12.64
C ILE A 85 11.43 -20.69 12.12
N PRO A 86 11.01 -21.66 12.96
CA PRO A 86 10.88 -23.04 12.53
C PRO A 86 9.86 -23.15 11.39
N GLY A 87 10.22 -23.85 10.31
CA GLY A 87 9.35 -24.05 9.14
C GLY A 87 9.64 -23.11 7.97
N ILE A 88 10.41 -22.04 8.16
CA ILE A 88 10.90 -21.19 7.05
C ILE A 88 12.29 -21.68 6.62
N LYS A 89 12.38 -22.26 5.42
CA LYS A 89 13.65 -22.80 4.88
C LYS A 89 14.60 -21.70 4.40
N GLY A 90 14.08 -20.68 3.72
CA GLY A 90 14.91 -19.65 3.13
C GLY A 90 14.16 -18.69 2.22
N PHE A 91 14.92 -17.78 1.63
CA PHE A 91 14.46 -16.73 0.71
C PHE A 91 14.86 -17.06 -0.71
N TYR A 92 13.98 -16.74 -1.66
CA TYR A 92 14.15 -17.06 -3.07
C TYR A 92 14.32 -15.80 -3.91
N HIS A 93 15.22 -15.83 -4.90
CA HIS A 93 15.43 -14.73 -5.84
C HIS A 93 14.72 -14.98 -7.17
N PHE A 94 13.80 -14.07 -7.52
CA PHE A 94 12.95 -14.17 -8.71
C PHE A 94 13.14 -13.01 -9.69
N SER A 95 13.01 -13.30 -10.99
CA SER A 95 13.23 -12.30 -12.04
C SER A 95 12.12 -11.26 -12.12
N LYS A 96 10.87 -11.69 -11.94
CA LYS A 96 9.67 -10.84 -12.00
C LYS A 96 8.50 -11.54 -11.34
N LEU A 97 7.53 -10.73 -10.90
CA LEU A 97 6.23 -11.23 -10.44
C LEU A 97 5.53 -11.99 -11.57
N ARG A 98 5.18 -13.26 -11.35
CA ARG A 98 4.36 -14.04 -12.29
C ARG A 98 2.87 -13.71 -12.06
N ALA A 99 2.48 -12.55 -12.62
CA ALA A 99 1.12 -11.98 -12.67
C ALA A 99 0.51 -11.57 -11.32
N ALA A 100 0.31 -10.26 -11.13
CA ALA A 100 -0.74 -9.76 -10.24
C ALA A 100 -2.11 -9.96 -10.92
N PRO A 101 -3.19 -10.24 -10.17
CA PRO A 101 -4.55 -10.20 -10.70
C PRO A 101 -4.83 -8.90 -11.48
N GLU A 102 -5.58 -9.00 -12.58
CA GLU A 102 -6.05 -7.83 -13.33
C GLU A 102 -6.73 -6.83 -12.39
N GLY A 103 -6.20 -5.61 -12.28
CA GLY A 103 -6.72 -4.55 -11.41
C GLY A 103 -5.99 -4.33 -10.09
N MET A 104 -4.94 -5.11 -9.77
CA MET A 104 -4.02 -4.73 -8.69
C MET A 104 -3.29 -3.42 -9.05
N PRO A 105 -3.18 -2.46 -8.12
CA PRO A 105 -2.38 -1.26 -8.32
C PRO A 105 -0.94 -1.64 -8.68
N VAL A 106 -0.33 -0.86 -9.58
CA VAL A 106 1.07 -1.02 -10.01
C VAL A 106 2.08 -0.85 -8.85
N ASP A 107 1.59 -0.41 -7.68
CA ASP A 107 2.34 -0.19 -6.45
C ASP A 107 2.49 -1.45 -5.56
N ASP A 108 1.81 -2.55 -5.91
CA ASP A 108 1.84 -3.82 -5.17
C ASP A 108 2.66 -4.88 -5.93
N VAL A 109 3.99 -4.80 -5.79
CA VAL A 109 4.85 -5.95 -6.09
C VAL A 109 4.95 -6.69 -4.77
N PRO A 110 4.17 -7.77 -4.54
CA PRO A 110 4.33 -8.55 -3.33
C PRO A 110 5.78 -9.03 -3.28
N ALA A 111 6.41 -9.03 -2.10
CA ALA A 111 7.79 -9.49 -1.93
C ALA A 111 7.86 -10.86 -1.22
N ALA A 112 6.71 -11.52 -1.08
CA ALA A 112 6.58 -12.84 -0.49
C ALA A 112 5.34 -13.56 -1.00
N THR A 113 5.35 -14.89 -0.89
CA THR A 113 4.21 -15.76 -1.17
C THR A 113 3.94 -16.62 0.07
N PHE A 114 3.03 -16.15 0.93
CA PHE A 114 2.60 -16.89 2.12
C PHE A 114 1.45 -17.84 1.81
N PRO A 115 1.23 -18.90 2.62
CA PRO A 115 0.01 -19.69 2.51
C PRO A 115 -1.20 -18.76 2.67
N SER A 116 -2.14 -18.87 1.73
CA SER A 116 -3.44 -18.24 1.89
C SER A 116 -4.19 -18.86 3.07
N PHE A 117 -5.26 -18.20 3.50
CA PHE A 117 -6.13 -18.72 4.54
C PHE A 117 -7.57 -18.33 4.23
N GLN A 118 -8.49 -19.04 4.86
CA GLN A 118 -9.91 -18.74 4.80
C GLN A 118 -10.46 -18.48 6.20
N THR A 119 -11.26 -17.44 6.33
CA THR A 119 -11.97 -17.09 7.56
C THR A 119 -13.36 -17.70 7.54
N VAL A 120 -13.56 -18.76 8.32
CA VAL A 120 -14.81 -19.53 8.35
C VAL A 120 -15.45 -19.46 9.73
N TYR A 121 -16.72 -19.10 9.79
CA TYR A 121 -17.53 -19.33 10.97
C TYR A 121 -18.23 -20.68 10.85
N ARG A 122 -17.90 -21.59 11.78
CA ARG A 122 -18.49 -22.92 11.87
C ARG A 122 -19.77 -22.84 12.68
N ASN A 123 -20.92 -23.04 12.03
CA ASN A 123 -22.21 -22.88 12.69
C ASN A 123 -22.53 -24.04 13.64
N SER A 124 -22.09 -25.25 13.31
CA SER A 124 -22.24 -26.45 14.14
C SER A 124 -21.56 -26.32 15.51
N THR A 125 -20.40 -25.67 15.57
CA THR A 125 -19.60 -25.49 16.79
C THR A 125 -19.65 -24.06 17.33
N GLN A 126 -20.32 -23.14 16.63
CA GLN A 126 -20.40 -21.72 16.93
C GLN A 126 -19.03 -21.06 17.16
N SER A 127 -18.08 -21.34 16.26
CA SER A 127 -16.69 -20.91 16.41
C SER A 127 -16.12 -20.25 15.16
N TYR A 128 -15.18 -19.33 15.37
CA TYR A 128 -14.49 -18.60 14.31
C TYR A 128 -13.15 -19.27 14.03
N HIS A 129 -12.91 -19.65 12.79
CA HIS A 129 -11.69 -20.31 12.35
C HIS A 129 -10.96 -19.45 11.31
N VAL A 130 -9.64 -19.40 11.42
CA VAL A 130 -8.71 -19.04 10.35
C VAL A 130 -8.08 -20.34 9.91
N GLU A 131 -8.46 -20.83 8.75
CA GLU A 131 -8.00 -22.11 8.21
C GLU A 131 -6.89 -21.83 7.20
N VAL A 132 -5.66 -22.22 7.54
CA VAL A 132 -4.47 -21.98 6.72
C VAL A 132 -4.40 -23.01 5.61
N ASP A 133 -4.15 -22.55 4.39
CA ASP A 133 -4.06 -23.43 3.23
C ASP A 133 -2.80 -24.30 3.27
N ASP A 134 -2.89 -25.42 2.57
CA ASP A 134 -1.83 -26.42 2.45
C ASP A 134 -0.72 -25.98 1.46
N GLN A 135 -0.18 -24.79 1.66
CA GLN A 135 0.95 -24.25 0.88
C GLN A 135 2.20 -24.18 1.75
N GLU A 136 3.36 -24.38 1.14
CA GLU A 136 4.63 -24.17 1.83
C GLU A 136 4.88 -22.65 1.94
N PRO A 137 5.19 -22.12 3.14
CA PRO A 137 5.58 -20.72 3.29
C PRO A 137 6.86 -20.40 2.52
N ARG A 138 6.82 -19.38 1.66
CA ARG A 138 7.97 -18.94 0.85
C ARG A 138 8.06 -17.42 0.82
N ILE A 139 9.26 -16.88 0.94
CA ILE A 139 9.49 -15.44 0.81
C ILE A 139 10.34 -15.21 -0.44
N GLU A 140 9.84 -14.40 -1.36
CA GLU A 140 10.32 -14.29 -2.74
C GLU A 140 10.68 -12.83 -3.04
N PHE A 141 11.98 -12.51 -3.05
CA PHE A 141 12.43 -11.18 -3.41
C PHE A 141 12.59 -11.06 -4.93
N PHE A 142 11.82 -10.14 -5.52
CA PHE A 142 11.89 -9.85 -6.94
C PHE A 142 13.03 -8.87 -7.25
N ASN A 143 13.71 -9.07 -8.39
CA ASN A 143 14.85 -8.25 -8.83
C ASN A 143 14.57 -6.74 -8.80
N ILE A 144 13.32 -6.32 -9.10
CA ILE A 144 12.94 -4.89 -9.08
C ILE A 144 13.06 -4.24 -7.69
N LEU A 145 12.95 -5.02 -6.62
CA LEU A 145 12.99 -4.52 -5.24
C LEU A 145 14.39 -4.04 -4.85
N PHE A 146 15.44 -4.62 -5.41
CA PHE A 146 16.83 -4.25 -5.14
C PHE A 146 17.28 -2.96 -5.85
N TYR A 147 16.42 -2.37 -6.69
CA TYR A 147 16.63 -1.05 -7.29
C TYR A 147 15.93 0.07 -6.51
N GLU A 148 15.25 -0.26 -5.41
CA GLU A 148 14.67 0.75 -4.54
C GLU A 148 15.70 1.42 -3.65
N ASP A 149 15.35 2.60 -3.16
CA ASP A 149 16.10 3.24 -2.09
C ASP A 149 16.18 2.30 -0.89
N ARG A 150 17.36 2.25 -0.27
CA ARG A 150 17.66 1.35 0.86
C ARG A 150 16.59 1.35 1.95
N GLU A 151 16.09 2.52 2.32
CA GLU A 151 15.06 2.66 3.37
C GLU A 151 13.74 2.01 2.97
N ILE A 152 13.34 2.15 1.71
CA ILE A 152 12.14 1.54 1.15
C ILE A 152 12.33 0.02 1.09
N PHE A 153 13.47 -0.45 0.59
CA PHE A 153 13.78 -1.88 0.55
C PHE A 153 13.75 -2.51 1.95
N GLN A 154 14.38 -1.87 2.94
CA GLN A 154 14.36 -2.35 4.33
C GLN A 154 12.94 -2.40 4.89
N ASN A 155 12.12 -1.37 4.64
CA ASN A 155 10.73 -1.33 5.08
C ASN A 155 9.91 -2.49 4.50
N ILE A 156 10.14 -2.84 3.22
CA ILE A 156 9.52 -4.00 2.55
C ILE A 156 9.97 -5.30 3.22
N VAL A 157 11.28 -5.50 3.41
CA VAL A 157 11.79 -6.71 4.08
C VAL A 157 11.19 -6.87 5.48
N HIS A 158 11.09 -5.80 6.26
CA HIS A 158 10.50 -5.84 7.61
C HIS A 158 9.00 -6.12 7.59
N HIS A 159 8.28 -5.59 6.59
CA HIS A 159 6.87 -5.88 6.38
C HIS A 159 6.64 -7.36 6.05
N GLU A 160 7.37 -7.93 5.10
CA GLU A 160 7.20 -9.35 4.74
C GLU A 160 7.60 -10.29 5.88
N MET A 161 8.67 -9.95 6.62
CA MET A 161 9.05 -10.73 7.80
C MET A 161 7.99 -10.67 8.90
N ALA A 162 7.17 -9.61 8.95
CA ALA A 162 6.05 -9.52 9.88
C ALA A 162 4.91 -10.48 9.53
N HIS A 163 4.56 -10.63 8.25
CA HIS A 163 3.61 -11.65 7.80
C HIS A 163 4.11 -13.05 8.15
N ALA A 164 5.38 -13.33 7.87
CA ALA A 164 6.02 -14.59 8.22
C ALA A 164 5.92 -14.86 9.72
N PHE A 165 6.31 -13.88 10.55
CA PHE A 165 6.21 -13.99 12.00
C PHE A 165 4.77 -14.21 12.47
N ASP A 166 3.80 -13.48 11.92
CA ASP A 166 2.39 -13.57 12.29
C ASP A 166 1.83 -14.99 12.10
N ILE A 167 2.11 -15.59 10.93
CA ILE A 167 1.71 -16.97 10.60
C ILE A 167 2.28 -17.95 11.61
N PHE A 168 3.56 -17.85 11.97
CA PHE A 168 4.20 -18.78 12.91
C PHE A 168 3.96 -18.43 14.39
N GLN A 169 3.18 -17.40 14.66
CA GLN A 169 2.75 -17.00 16.02
C GLN A 169 1.23 -17.05 16.20
N LYS A 170 0.56 -17.98 15.49
CA LYS A 170 -0.89 -18.21 15.61
C LYS A 170 -1.72 -16.98 15.21
N TYR A 171 -1.28 -16.27 14.17
CA TYR A 171 -1.84 -15.02 13.69
C TYR A 171 -2.20 -14.07 14.83
N LEU A 172 -1.18 -13.45 15.43
CA LEU A 172 -1.36 -12.38 16.40
C LEU A 172 -2.24 -11.25 15.85
N SER A 173 -2.23 -11.02 14.53
CA SER A 173 -3.14 -10.09 13.84
C SER A 173 -4.63 -10.43 14.00
N PHE A 174 -4.97 -11.70 14.24
CA PHE A 174 -6.33 -12.15 14.56
C PHE A 174 -6.56 -12.35 16.06
N SER A 175 -5.56 -12.05 16.90
CA SER A 175 -5.75 -12.07 18.34
C SER A 175 -6.76 -11.02 18.76
N ARG A 176 -7.52 -11.33 19.82
CA ARG A 176 -8.49 -10.41 20.40
C ARG A 176 -7.87 -9.06 20.76
N GLU A 177 -6.70 -9.08 21.39
CA GLU A 177 -5.97 -7.88 21.81
C GLU A 177 -5.64 -6.99 20.61
N TRP A 178 -5.16 -7.58 19.50
CA TRP A 178 -4.85 -6.83 18.29
C TRP A 178 -6.10 -6.23 17.64
N LEU A 179 -7.16 -7.02 17.47
CA LEU A 179 -8.42 -6.54 16.87
C LEU A 179 -9.05 -5.40 17.70
N GLU A 180 -8.97 -5.45 19.03
CA GLU A 180 -9.42 -4.37 19.91
C GLU A 180 -8.57 -3.09 19.74
N ILE A 181 -7.24 -3.21 19.72
CA ILE A 181 -6.32 -2.07 19.53
C ILE A 181 -6.52 -1.39 18.18
N THR A 182 -6.74 -2.19 17.14
CA THR A 182 -6.86 -1.74 15.74
C THR A 182 -8.29 -1.36 15.35
N LYS A 183 -9.28 -1.68 16.18
CA LYS A 183 -10.71 -1.44 15.97
C LYS A 183 -11.30 -2.16 14.75
N PHE A 184 -10.73 -3.28 14.35
CA PHE A 184 -11.36 -4.16 13.37
C PHE A 184 -12.54 -4.90 14.00
N ASN A 185 -13.69 -4.84 13.33
CA ASN A 185 -14.91 -5.54 13.74
C ASN A 185 -15.20 -6.69 12.78
N LEU A 186 -15.57 -7.86 13.31
CA LEU A 186 -15.92 -8.98 12.46
C LEU A 186 -17.37 -8.87 11.97
N ILE A 187 -17.55 -9.06 10.66
CA ILE A 187 -18.88 -9.24 10.04
C ILE A 187 -18.98 -10.61 9.40
N HIS A 188 -20.19 -11.16 9.37
CA HIS A 188 -20.50 -12.41 8.70
C HIS A 188 -20.96 -12.15 7.27
N LEU A 189 -20.46 -12.97 6.36
CA LEU A 189 -20.72 -12.93 4.93
C LEU A 189 -21.43 -14.23 4.53
N PRO A 190 -22.76 -14.21 4.29
CA PRO A 190 -23.47 -15.41 3.90
C PRO A 190 -23.00 -15.88 2.50
N ALA A 191 -22.92 -17.19 2.31
CA ALA A 191 -22.71 -17.76 0.98
C ALA A 191 -23.88 -17.39 0.06
N LEU A 192 -23.60 -17.21 -1.23
CA LEU A 192 -24.59 -16.79 -2.22
C LEU A 192 -25.74 -17.79 -2.38
N ASP A 193 -25.43 -19.07 -2.19
CA ASP A 193 -26.33 -20.22 -2.22
C ASP A 193 -26.57 -20.83 -0.82
N GLY A 194 -26.09 -20.16 0.24
CA GLY A 194 -26.15 -20.65 1.61
C GLY A 194 -27.58 -20.81 2.12
N ARG A 195 -27.77 -21.82 2.97
CA ARG A 195 -29.03 -22.15 3.65
C ARG A 195 -28.94 -21.86 5.14
N PRO A 196 -30.08 -21.70 5.84
CA PRO A 196 -30.08 -21.60 7.29
C PRO A 196 -29.38 -22.81 7.91
N GLY A 197 -28.35 -22.55 8.72
CA GLY A 197 -27.57 -23.61 9.36
C GLY A 197 -26.19 -23.84 8.77
N ASP A 198 -25.94 -23.36 7.55
CA ASP A 198 -24.66 -23.53 6.87
C ASP A 198 -23.54 -22.71 7.53
N ASP A 199 -22.31 -23.18 7.35
CA ASP A 199 -21.12 -22.40 7.64
C ASP A 199 -21.05 -21.19 6.69
N TYR A 200 -20.42 -20.12 7.14
CA TYR A 200 -20.30 -18.90 6.36
C TYR A 200 -18.95 -18.22 6.59
N LEU A 201 -18.57 -17.34 5.67
CA LEU A 201 -17.33 -16.60 5.82
C LEU A 201 -17.53 -15.47 6.82
N PHE A 202 -16.45 -15.05 7.45
CA PHE A 202 -16.41 -13.77 8.13
C PHE A 202 -15.26 -12.93 7.59
N THR A 203 -15.33 -11.63 7.78
CA THR A 203 -14.21 -10.74 7.46
C THR A 203 -14.05 -9.71 8.56
N ALA A 204 -12.83 -9.21 8.71
CA ALA A 204 -12.50 -8.10 9.60
C ALA A 204 -12.68 -6.78 8.84
N LEU A 205 -13.63 -5.98 9.29
CA LEU A 205 -13.97 -4.70 8.71
C LEU A 205 -13.40 -3.57 9.57
N ASN A 206 -12.64 -2.66 8.93
CA ASN A 206 -12.06 -1.52 9.63
C ASN A 206 -13.16 -0.56 10.16
N ASP A 207 -12.81 0.26 11.14
CA ASP A 207 -13.66 1.35 11.60
C ASP A 207 -13.49 2.60 10.70
N PRO A 208 -14.54 3.06 9.99
CA PRO A 208 -14.44 4.22 9.09
C PRO A 208 -14.21 5.55 9.83
N ASP A 209 -14.50 5.60 11.13
CA ASP A 209 -14.29 6.79 11.96
C ASP A 209 -12.94 6.75 12.69
N ALA A 210 -12.25 5.60 12.69
CA ALA A 210 -10.90 5.51 13.19
C ALA A 210 -9.91 6.13 12.20
N VAL A 211 -9.12 7.09 12.69
CA VAL A 211 -8.21 7.92 11.89
C VAL A 211 -6.85 7.23 11.69
N HIS A 212 -6.31 6.61 12.74
CA HIS A 212 -4.94 6.07 12.78
C HIS A 212 -4.90 4.56 12.53
N TYR A 213 -4.57 4.18 11.30
CA TYR A 213 -4.14 2.83 10.93
C TYR A 213 -2.64 2.83 10.67
N ALA A 214 -2.02 1.65 10.74
CA ALA A 214 -0.56 1.52 10.70
C ALA A 214 0.07 2.30 9.53
N PRO A 215 1.13 3.09 9.78
CA PRO A 215 1.83 3.83 8.73
C PRO A 215 2.36 2.90 7.66
N VAL A 216 2.05 3.19 6.39
CA VAL A 216 2.42 2.35 5.24
C VAL A 216 3.77 2.77 4.64
N SER A 217 4.35 1.94 3.79
CA SER A 217 5.49 2.37 2.95
C SER A 217 5.08 3.55 2.06
N VAL A 218 6.01 4.42 1.68
CA VAL A 218 5.74 5.52 0.73
C VAL A 218 5.37 5.05 -0.69
N ARG A 219 5.54 3.75 -0.96
CA ARG A 219 5.02 3.07 -2.15
C ARG A 219 3.51 2.81 -2.08
N GLN A 220 2.99 2.58 -0.89
CA GLN A 220 1.60 2.17 -0.67
C GLN A 220 0.71 3.38 -0.35
N LEU A 221 -0.58 3.22 -0.60
CA LEU A 221 -1.59 4.20 -0.20
C LEU A 221 -1.99 3.96 1.25
N SER A 222 -2.35 5.04 1.97
CA SER A 222 -2.70 4.97 3.40
C SER A 222 -3.91 4.09 3.72
N THR A 223 -4.70 3.71 2.71
CA THR A 223 -5.79 2.73 2.86
C THR A 223 -5.32 1.28 2.97
N TYR A 224 -4.06 0.97 2.69
CA TYR A 224 -3.55 -0.40 2.62
C TYR A 224 -3.67 -1.12 3.98
N SER A 225 -3.19 -0.51 5.07
CA SER A 225 -3.36 -1.04 6.43
C SER A 225 -4.82 -1.19 6.87
N ARG A 226 -5.79 -0.58 6.16
CA ARG A 226 -7.23 -0.71 6.47
C ARG A 226 -7.88 -1.91 5.80
N GLN A 227 -7.18 -2.57 4.88
CA GLN A 227 -7.74 -3.68 4.10
C GLN A 227 -8.04 -4.87 5.00
N ASN A 228 -7.11 -5.23 5.89
CA ASN A 228 -7.28 -6.33 6.83
C ASN A 228 -6.31 -6.18 8.03
N PRO A 229 -6.51 -6.96 9.12
CA PRO A 229 -5.65 -6.92 10.30
C PRO A 229 -4.20 -7.35 10.08
N GLN A 230 -3.92 -8.21 9.11
CA GLN A 230 -2.57 -8.70 8.81
C GLN A 230 -1.73 -7.60 8.19
N GLU A 231 -2.29 -6.84 7.25
CA GLU A 231 -1.60 -5.68 6.67
C GLU A 231 -1.38 -4.58 7.71
N ASP A 232 -2.34 -4.33 8.60
CA ASP A 232 -2.11 -3.40 9.72
C ASP A 232 -1.00 -3.90 10.65
N PHE A 233 -0.96 -5.19 10.94
CA PHE A 233 0.10 -5.81 11.76
C PHE A 233 1.48 -5.70 11.10
N ALA A 234 1.58 -6.08 9.84
CA ALA A 234 2.85 -6.06 9.10
C ALA A 234 3.41 -4.65 8.94
N ASN A 235 2.54 -3.69 8.59
CA ASN A 235 2.92 -2.28 8.56
C ASN A 235 3.26 -1.74 9.95
N SER A 236 2.60 -2.19 11.01
CA SER A 236 2.94 -1.80 12.38
C SER A 236 4.32 -2.30 12.81
N VAL A 237 4.68 -3.54 12.47
CA VAL A 237 6.01 -4.10 12.74
C VAL A 237 7.09 -3.32 11.98
N SER A 238 6.84 -3.06 10.69
CA SER A 238 7.77 -2.25 9.88
C SER A 238 7.91 -0.82 10.43
N ALA A 239 6.80 -0.20 10.83
CA ALA A 239 6.78 1.13 11.45
C ALA A 239 7.50 1.14 12.81
N TYR A 240 7.42 0.08 13.61
CA TYR A 240 8.12 -0.01 14.89
C TYR A 240 9.64 0.18 14.76
N ILE A 241 10.21 -0.33 13.66
CA ILE A 241 11.65 -0.27 13.36
C ILE A 241 12.02 1.01 12.61
N THR A 242 11.14 1.47 11.72
CA THR A 242 11.50 2.48 10.70
C THR A 242 10.82 3.84 10.89
N TYR A 243 9.78 3.93 11.73
CA TYR A 243 8.98 5.14 11.89
C TYR A 243 9.18 5.82 13.25
N PRO A 244 9.88 6.97 13.31
CA PRO A 244 10.23 7.62 14.59
C PRO A 244 9.01 8.10 15.39
N TYR A 245 7.88 8.31 14.72
CA TYR A 245 6.67 8.81 15.37
C TYR A 245 5.70 7.71 15.82
N PHE A 246 5.97 6.44 15.51
CA PHE A 246 5.02 5.34 15.71
C PHE A 246 4.54 5.21 17.15
N ARG A 247 5.45 5.37 18.12
CA ARG A 247 5.12 5.30 19.55
C ARG A 247 4.14 6.38 20.00
N TYR A 248 4.13 7.53 19.32
CA TYR A 248 3.29 8.67 19.67
C TYR A 248 1.95 8.63 18.93
N SER A 249 1.96 8.25 17.64
CA SER A 249 0.74 8.15 16.83
C SER A 249 -0.07 6.87 17.12
N HIS A 250 0.61 5.78 17.50
CA HIS A 250 0.02 4.45 17.67
C HIS A 250 0.45 3.78 18.99
N PRO A 251 0.25 4.42 20.16
CA PRO A 251 0.82 3.94 21.43
C PRO A 251 0.35 2.52 21.82
N GLY A 252 -0.91 2.16 21.58
CA GLY A 252 -1.42 0.81 21.87
C GLY A 252 -0.73 -0.28 21.04
N ARG A 253 -0.60 -0.05 19.71
CA ARG A 253 0.11 -0.96 18.81
C ARG A 253 1.60 -1.05 19.18
N TYR A 254 2.21 0.10 19.50
CA TYR A 254 3.61 0.15 19.94
C TYR A 254 3.86 -0.72 21.19
N GLN A 255 3.02 -0.60 22.21
CA GLN A 255 3.17 -1.39 23.44
C GLN A 255 2.91 -2.89 23.19
N PHE A 256 1.91 -3.22 22.38
CA PHE A 256 1.67 -4.61 21.98
C PHE A 256 2.92 -5.20 21.32
N LEU A 257 3.47 -4.52 20.31
CA LEU A 257 4.63 -4.98 19.57
C LEU A 257 5.89 -5.04 20.46
N LYS A 258 6.12 -4.04 21.30
CA LYS A 258 7.23 -4.03 22.27
C LYS A 258 7.21 -5.30 23.12
N ASN A 259 6.04 -5.70 23.60
CA ASN A 259 5.91 -6.82 24.54
C ASN A 259 5.84 -8.19 23.87
N LYS A 260 5.13 -8.30 22.74
CA LYS A 260 4.79 -9.58 22.10
C LYS A 260 5.71 -9.96 20.95
N VAL A 261 6.38 -8.98 20.35
CA VAL A 261 7.12 -9.15 19.09
C VAL A 261 8.59 -8.80 19.27
N PHE A 262 8.90 -7.65 19.86
CA PHE A 262 10.26 -7.10 19.94
C PHE A 262 11.00 -7.38 21.23
N GLY A 263 10.38 -8.07 22.20
CA GLY A 263 11.02 -8.45 23.46
C GLY A 263 11.57 -7.26 24.26
N GLY A 264 10.93 -6.10 24.16
CA GLY A 264 11.35 -4.86 24.81
C GLY A 264 12.36 -4.01 24.05
N ARG A 265 12.92 -4.47 22.91
CA ARG A 265 13.89 -3.70 22.11
C ARG A 265 13.26 -2.42 21.56
N GLU A 266 13.93 -1.28 21.73
CA GLU A 266 13.50 0.01 21.19
C GLU A 266 14.46 0.54 20.11
N TYR A 267 13.92 1.21 19.09
CA TYR A 267 14.68 1.76 17.96
C TYR A 267 14.80 3.28 17.99
N PHE A 268 13.92 3.96 18.73
CA PHE A 268 13.86 5.41 18.81
C PHE A 268 13.76 5.87 20.27
N PRO A 269 14.40 6.99 20.64
CA PRO A 269 14.37 7.50 22.00
C PRO A 269 12.96 7.95 22.41
N GLU A 270 12.65 7.77 23.69
CA GLU A 270 11.41 8.24 24.31
C GLU A 270 11.47 9.73 24.68
N THR A 271 10.37 10.44 24.47
CA THR A 271 10.12 11.75 25.06
C THR A 271 8.73 11.78 25.70
N SER A 272 8.49 12.76 26.58
CA SER A 272 7.18 12.98 27.19
C SER A 272 6.22 13.82 26.33
N MET A 273 6.58 14.11 25.08
CA MET A 273 5.79 14.98 24.20
C MET A 273 4.58 14.22 23.61
N SER A 274 3.51 14.96 23.30
CA SER A 274 2.43 14.43 22.47
C SER A 274 2.90 14.21 21.03
N TYR A 275 2.16 13.43 20.24
CA TYR A 275 2.48 13.22 18.82
C TYR A 275 2.60 14.55 18.05
N ARG A 276 1.61 15.43 18.22
CA ARG A 276 1.57 16.74 17.59
C ARG A 276 2.77 17.60 18.00
N ASP A 277 3.05 17.68 19.30
CA ASP A 277 4.13 18.54 19.81
C ASP A 277 5.50 18.02 19.38
N LYS A 278 5.70 16.70 19.36
CA LYS A 278 6.94 16.08 18.91
C LYS A 278 7.22 16.37 17.44
N VAL A 279 6.23 16.18 16.57
CA VAL A 279 6.35 16.46 15.13
C VAL A 279 6.62 17.96 14.89
N ILE A 280 5.85 18.83 15.55
CA ILE A 280 6.01 20.28 15.40
C ILE A 280 7.40 20.72 15.86
N SER A 281 7.87 20.23 17.02
CA SER A 281 9.19 20.55 17.55
C SER A 281 10.31 20.12 16.61
N ASP A 282 10.23 18.90 16.07
CA ASP A 282 11.23 18.40 15.12
C ASP A 282 11.24 19.24 13.83
N PHE A 283 10.06 19.58 13.32
CA PHE A 283 9.92 20.36 12.11
C PHE A 283 10.45 21.79 12.29
N GLU A 284 10.12 22.45 13.39
CA GLU A 284 10.66 23.77 13.73
C GLU A 284 12.18 23.75 13.89
N SER A 285 12.72 22.69 14.50
CA SER A 285 14.17 22.48 14.61
C SER A 285 14.80 22.38 13.23
N ALA A 286 14.24 21.56 12.33
CA ALA A 286 14.73 21.40 10.96
C ALA A 286 14.68 22.71 10.17
N LEU A 287 13.59 23.48 10.28
CA LEU A 287 13.48 24.80 9.63
C LEU A 287 14.52 25.79 10.16
N THR A 288 14.74 25.81 11.49
CA THR A 288 15.66 26.75 12.15
C THR A 288 17.12 26.42 11.83
N SER A 289 17.47 25.14 11.79
CA SER A 289 18.82 24.66 11.42
C SER A 289 19.07 24.70 9.91
N ARG A 290 18.06 25.05 9.10
CA ARG A 290 18.08 24.98 7.62
C ARG A 290 18.30 23.57 7.08
N ASP A 291 17.89 22.56 7.84
CA ASP A 291 17.83 21.17 7.42
C ASP A 291 16.57 20.93 6.57
N TRP A 292 16.64 21.34 5.31
CA TRP A 292 15.50 21.24 4.39
C TRP A 292 15.16 19.79 4.01
N ASP A 293 16.15 18.90 4.02
CA ASP A 293 15.94 17.47 3.78
C ASP A 293 15.22 16.85 4.97
N GLY A 294 15.63 17.18 6.21
CA GLY A 294 14.90 16.80 7.43
C GLY A 294 13.46 17.29 7.42
N ALA A 295 13.20 18.52 6.97
CA ALA A 295 11.83 19.05 6.83
C ALA A 295 10.99 18.21 5.84
N ILE A 296 11.55 17.79 4.70
CA ILE A 296 10.88 16.89 3.75
C ILE A 296 10.60 15.54 4.41
N SER A 297 11.62 14.92 5.03
CA SER A 297 11.47 13.62 5.70
C SER A 297 10.37 13.65 6.76
N ILE A 298 10.28 14.71 7.56
CA ILE A 298 9.21 14.86 8.56
C ILE A 298 7.83 14.94 7.90
N THR A 299 7.66 15.75 6.83
CA THR A 299 6.38 15.81 6.11
C THR A 299 6.01 14.48 5.46
N GLN A 300 6.99 13.75 4.93
CA GLN A 300 6.81 12.41 4.38
C GLN A 300 6.36 11.44 5.47
N GLU A 301 7.02 11.44 6.62
CA GLU A 301 6.66 10.61 7.77
C GLU A 301 5.24 10.90 8.29
N VAL A 302 4.83 12.17 8.37
CA VAL A 302 3.47 12.53 8.76
C VAL A 302 2.44 12.04 7.73
N SER A 303 2.78 12.05 6.44
CA SER A 303 1.87 11.63 5.36
C SER A 303 1.59 10.13 5.29
N ARG A 304 2.37 9.31 6.01
CA ARG A 304 2.15 7.85 6.10
C ARG A 304 0.93 7.52 6.96
N ASP A 305 0.44 8.49 7.74
CA ASP A 305 -0.79 8.47 8.52
C ASP A 305 -1.73 9.59 8.03
N PHE A 306 -3.00 9.58 8.45
CA PHE A 306 -3.94 10.67 8.18
C PHE A 306 -4.03 11.62 9.38
N ALA A 307 -3.30 12.74 9.33
CA ALA A 307 -3.18 13.67 10.47
C ALA A 307 -3.46 15.14 10.08
N PRO A 308 -4.72 15.50 9.71
CA PRO A 308 -5.04 16.80 9.11
C PRO A 308 -4.69 18.01 9.99
N GLU A 309 -4.79 17.89 11.31
CA GLU A 309 -4.42 18.96 12.25
C GLU A 309 -2.90 19.21 12.29
N ILE A 310 -2.11 18.13 12.24
CA ILE A 310 -0.64 18.21 12.19
C ILE A 310 -0.23 18.74 10.83
N GLU A 311 -0.78 18.22 9.74
CA GLU A 311 -0.53 18.72 8.38
C GLU A 311 -0.79 20.23 8.28
N SER A 312 -1.91 20.71 8.84
CA SER A 312 -2.23 22.14 8.85
C SER A 312 -1.18 22.96 9.60
N ALA A 313 -0.72 22.49 10.76
CA ALA A 313 0.32 23.16 11.55
C ALA A 313 1.69 23.18 10.85
N LEU A 314 2.01 22.15 10.06
CA LEU A 314 3.22 22.09 9.23
C LEU A 314 3.14 23.08 8.07
N ILE A 315 1.98 23.19 7.40
CA ILE A 315 1.77 24.14 6.30
C ILE A 315 1.97 25.57 6.76
N GLU A 316 1.36 25.96 7.89
CA GLU A 316 1.50 27.33 8.43
C GLU A 316 2.97 27.70 8.70
N ARG A 317 3.77 26.77 9.23
CA ARG A 317 5.19 26.97 9.48
C ARG A 317 6.01 27.04 8.20
N LEU A 318 5.67 26.20 7.24
CA LEU A 318 6.30 26.18 5.93
C LEU A 318 6.02 27.48 5.18
N GLU A 319 4.78 27.97 5.21
CA GLU A 319 4.38 29.28 4.67
C GLU A 319 5.18 30.42 5.31
N LYS A 320 5.23 30.47 6.64
CA LYS A 320 6.03 31.46 7.38
C LYS A 320 7.51 31.42 7.00
N SER A 321 8.08 30.23 6.83
CA SER A 321 9.47 30.07 6.37
C SER A 321 9.68 30.58 4.94
N LEU A 322 8.64 30.53 4.09
CA LEU A 322 8.68 31.00 2.70
C LEU A 322 8.42 32.50 2.57
N GLU A 323 7.94 33.20 3.59
CA GLU A 323 7.77 34.68 3.59
C GLU A 323 9.10 35.43 3.49
N ALA A 324 10.19 34.82 3.97
CA ALA A 324 11.53 35.38 3.85
C ALA A 324 11.97 35.52 2.37
N SER A 325 13.06 36.28 2.15
CA SER A 325 13.61 36.54 0.82
C SER A 325 13.79 35.25 0.00
N PRO A 326 13.53 35.27 -1.33
CA PRO A 326 13.65 34.07 -2.16
C PRO A 326 14.98 33.35 -1.99
N ASP A 327 14.93 32.03 -1.90
CA ASP A 327 16.09 31.15 -1.74
C ASP A 327 15.84 29.89 -2.58
N SER A 328 16.67 29.66 -3.61
CA SER A 328 16.40 28.61 -4.60
C SER A 328 16.42 27.20 -4.01
N VAL A 329 17.22 26.95 -2.99
CA VAL A 329 17.34 25.62 -2.36
C VAL A 329 16.16 25.39 -1.43
N ARG A 330 15.94 26.32 -0.49
CA ARG A 330 14.83 26.24 0.46
C ARG A 330 13.49 26.18 -0.28
N ASP A 331 13.26 27.05 -1.25
CA ASP A 331 11.97 27.17 -1.91
C ASP A 331 11.61 25.90 -2.69
N VAL A 332 12.59 25.28 -3.37
CA VAL A 332 12.41 24.00 -4.05
C VAL A 332 12.11 22.87 -3.05
N LYS A 333 12.91 22.78 -1.97
CA LYS A 333 12.78 21.71 -0.97
C LYS A 333 11.46 21.79 -0.20
N LEU A 334 11.11 22.98 0.31
CA LEU A 334 9.84 23.20 0.99
C LEU A 334 8.65 23.08 0.02
N GLY A 335 8.81 23.50 -1.23
CA GLY A 335 7.82 23.24 -2.28
C GLY A 335 7.59 21.73 -2.52
N ALA A 336 8.64 20.91 -2.48
CA ALA A 336 8.53 19.45 -2.59
C ALA A 336 7.90 18.82 -1.33
N ALA A 337 8.23 19.29 -0.13
CA ALA A 337 7.66 18.83 1.13
C ALA A 337 6.11 18.92 1.14
N THR A 338 5.55 20.01 0.60
CA THR A 338 4.08 20.17 0.49
C THR A 338 3.39 19.12 -0.39
N CYS A 339 4.13 18.36 -1.21
CA CYS A 339 3.55 17.25 -1.99
C CYS A 339 3.24 16.01 -1.15
N TYR A 340 3.66 15.94 0.11
CA TYR A 340 3.28 14.85 0.99
C TYR A 340 1.98 15.15 1.77
N LEU A 341 1.53 16.40 1.78
CA LEU A 341 0.39 16.85 2.58
C LEU A 341 -0.91 16.79 1.76
N ASN A 342 -1.98 16.29 2.36
CA ASN A 342 -3.30 16.10 1.74
C ASN A 342 -4.23 17.31 1.90
N SER A 343 -3.74 18.41 2.46
CA SER A 343 -4.49 19.67 2.55
C SER A 343 -4.49 20.46 1.22
N PRO A 344 -5.64 21.03 0.79
CA PRO A 344 -5.70 21.97 -0.33
C PRO A 344 -4.72 23.15 -0.22
N LYS A 345 -4.46 23.63 1.01
CA LYS A 345 -3.53 24.74 1.24
C LYS A 345 -2.11 24.40 0.76
N ALA A 346 -1.69 23.14 0.89
CA ALA A 346 -0.38 22.68 0.42
C ALA A 346 -0.25 22.80 -1.12
N LEU A 347 -1.35 22.66 -1.87
CA LEU A 347 -1.37 22.94 -3.31
C LEU A 347 -1.28 24.45 -3.60
N GLU A 348 -1.92 25.29 -2.79
CA GLU A 348 -1.86 26.75 -2.93
C GLU A 348 -0.43 27.27 -2.76
N VAL A 349 0.31 26.79 -1.75
CA VAL A 349 1.73 27.09 -1.53
C VAL A 349 2.56 26.85 -2.80
N ARG A 350 2.41 25.68 -3.43
CA ARG A 350 3.14 25.32 -4.66
C ARG A 350 2.77 26.23 -5.83
N ARG A 351 1.47 26.52 -6.00
CA ARG A 351 0.99 27.42 -7.05
C ARG A 351 1.59 28.81 -6.89
N ASP A 352 1.71 29.29 -5.67
CA ASP A 352 2.27 30.62 -5.38
C ASP A 352 3.78 30.68 -5.60
N LEU A 353 4.53 29.64 -5.23
CA LEU A 353 5.95 29.53 -5.57
C LEU A 353 6.20 29.58 -7.08
N ILE A 354 5.38 28.87 -7.86
CA ILE A 354 5.46 28.86 -9.33
C ILE A 354 5.07 30.23 -9.91
N ARG A 355 3.94 30.80 -9.47
CA ARG A 355 3.45 32.11 -9.95
C ARG A 355 4.42 33.25 -9.68
N LYS A 356 5.05 33.24 -8.50
CA LYS A 356 6.09 34.20 -8.10
C LYS A 356 7.45 33.92 -8.77
N LYS A 357 7.54 32.91 -9.66
CA LYS A 357 8.75 32.48 -10.37
C LYS A 357 9.91 32.11 -9.42
N ARG A 358 9.61 31.68 -8.20
CA ARG A 358 10.61 31.23 -7.22
C ARG A 358 11.05 29.80 -7.47
N VAL A 359 10.13 28.97 -7.97
CA VAL A 359 10.38 27.56 -8.27
C VAL A 359 9.80 27.19 -9.64
N PRO A 360 10.60 26.65 -10.58
CA PRO A 360 10.08 26.08 -11.82
C PRO A 360 9.22 24.84 -11.55
N LEU A 361 8.13 24.66 -12.31
CA LEU A 361 7.28 23.47 -12.21
C LEU A 361 8.07 22.18 -12.43
N GLN A 362 9.01 22.18 -13.38
CA GLN A 362 9.83 21.03 -13.72
C GLN A 362 10.64 20.53 -12.52
N ASN A 363 11.16 21.44 -11.68
CA ASN A 363 11.92 21.07 -10.49
C ASN A 363 11.05 20.37 -9.46
N LEU A 364 9.79 20.80 -9.28
CA LEU A 364 8.86 20.10 -8.39
C LEU A 364 8.47 18.73 -8.95
N LEU A 365 8.25 18.62 -10.26
CA LEU A 365 7.86 17.35 -10.89
C LEU A 365 8.98 16.29 -10.92
N GLN A 366 10.23 16.67 -10.66
CA GLN A 366 11.31 15.71 -10.42
C GLN A 366 11.10 14.90 -9.12
N ASN A 367 10.39 15.46 -8.14
CA ASN A 367 9.96 14.69 -6.98
C ASN A 367 8.80 13.76 -7.38
N ARG A 368 8.99 12.44 -7.18
CA ARG A 368 8.01 11.41 -7.56
C ARG A 368 6.62 11.67 -6.98
N ARG A 369 6.53 12.04 -5.70
CA ARG A 369 5.25 12.32 -5.03
C ARG A 369 4.54 13.53 -5.65
N CYS A 370 5.26 14.61 -5.93
CA CYS A 370 4.71 15.76 -6.64
C CYS A 370 4.18 15.38 -8.04
N GLY A 371 4.89 14.50 -8.76
CA GLY A 371 4.47 13.96 -10.04
C GLY A 371 3.15 13.17 -9.96
N LEU A 372 3.03 12.27 -8.98
CA LEU A 372 1.81 11.49 -8.72
C LEU A 372 0.62 12.39 -8.33
N MET A 373 0.86 13.42 -7.54
CA MET A 373 -0.17 14.39 -7.14
C MET A 373 -0.49 15.46 -8.20
N SER A 374 0.22 15.42 -9.33
CA SER A 374 0.02 16.39 -10.40
C SER A 374 -1.39 16.32 -10.96
N ARG A 375 -1.84 17.42 -11.59
CA ARG A 375 -3.16 17.48 -12.23
C ARG A 375 -3.32 16.37 -13.26
N ARG A 376 -2.29 16.14 -14.08
CA ARG A 376 -2.33 15.14 -15.15
C ARG A 376 -2.50 13.73 -14.58
N SER A 377 -1.71 13.36 -13.57
CA SER A 377 -1.78 12.03 -12.95
C SER A 377 -3.11 11.83 -12.25
N PHE A 378 -3.60 12.81 -11.48
CA PHE A 378 -4.90 12.70 -10.82
C PHE A 378 -6.05 12.54 -11.83
N GLU A 379 -6.15 13.43 -12.81
CA GLU A 379 -7.31 13.48 -13.71
C GLU A 379 -7.37 12.32 -14.70
N ASN A 380 -6.20 11.81 -15.14
CA ASN A 380 -6.14 10.78 -16.19
C ASN A 380 -5.98 9.36 -15.64
N ASP A 381 -5.65 9.20 -14.35
CA ASP A 381 -5.39 7.90 -13.75
C ASP A 381 -6.17 7.74 -12.44
N PHE A 382 -5.72 8.35 -11.34
CA PHE A 382 -6.31 8.11 -10.01
C PHE A 382 -7.81 8.37 -9.96
N ALA A 383 -8.32 9.43 -10.59
CA ALA A 383 -9.75 9.73 -10.57
C ALA A 383 -10.61 8.64 -11.24
N LEU A 384 -10.02 7.73 -12.02
CA LEU A 384 -10.70 6.62 -12.67
C LEU A 384 -10.71 5.35 -11.81
N TRP A 385 -9.96 5.29 -10.72
CA TRP A 385 -9.84 4.08 -9.90
C TRP A 385 -11.17 3.72 -9.24
N SER A 386 -11.50 2.43 -9.31
CA SER A 386 -12.67 1.83 -8.67
C SER A 386 -12.51 1.74 -7.16
N MET A 387 -13.64 1.69 -6.46
CA MET A 387 -13.68 1.42 -5.01
C MET A 387 -13.21 -0.01 -4.73
N GLN A 388 -12.57 -0.22 -3.59
CA GLN A 388 -12.00 -1.50 -3.17
C GLN A 388 -12.70 -2.05 -1.92
N SER A 389 -12.55 -3.35 -1.67
CA SER A 389 -13.03 -4.03 -0.45
C SER A 389 -14.48 -3.69 -0.09
N ILE A 390 -15.39 -3.85 -1.05
CA ILE A 390 -16.80 -3.47 -0.91
C ILE A 390 -17.54 -4.61 -0.20
N TYR A 391 -18.22 -4.27 0.89
CA TYR A 391 -19.03 -5.19 1.67
C TYR A 391 -20.45 -4.66 1.84
N PHE A 392 -21.43 -5.54 1.67
CA PHE A 392 -22.81 -5.32 2.07
C PHE A 392 -23.07 -6.06 3.39
N PHE A 393 -23.77 -5.41 4.32
CA PHE A 393 -24.25 -6.04 5.55
C PHE A 393 -25.46 -5.33 6.13
N LYS A 394 -26.17 -5.96 7.07
CA LYS A 394 -27.21 -5.30 7.86
C LYS A 394 -26.72 -4.98 9.27
N ASP A 395 -26.91 -3.72 9.68
CA ASP A 395 -26.59 -3.22 11.01
C ASP A 395 -27.89 -2.76 11.70
N ASN A 396 -28.31 -3.47 12.74
CA ASN A 396 -29.60 -3.27 13.41
C ASN A 396 -30.77 -3.23 12.42
N GLY A 397 -30.77 -4.17 11.47
CA GLY A 397 -31.78 -4.27 10.40
C GLY A 397 -31.61 -3.31 9.22
N ARG A 398 -30.75 -2.28 9.34
CA ARG A 398 -30.50 -1.31 8.26
C ARG A 398 -29.44 -1.80 7.31
N ALA A 399 -29.69 -1.72 6.02
CA ALA A 399 -28.73 -2.09 4.98
C ALA A 399 -27.59 -1.06 4.91
N GLN A 400 -26.36 -1.56 4.96
CA GLN A 400 -25.14 -0.78 4.91
C GLN A 400 -24.25 -1.27 3.78
N ILE A 401 -23.47 -0.35 3.21
CA ILE A 401 -22.30 -0.70 2.42
C ILE A 401 -21.08 -0.06 3.07
N GLN A 402 -19.95 -0.77 3.07
CA GLN A 402 -18.67 -0.23 3.50
C GLN A 402 -17.57 -0.62 2.51
N PHE A 403 -16.66 0.31 2.22
CA PHE A 403 -15.63 0.14 1.20
C PHE A 403 -14.45 1.08 1.44
N LEU A 404 -13.39 0.88 0.66
CA LEU A 404 -12.21 1.75 0.62
C LEU A 404 -12.17 2.58 -0.67
N ASP A 405 -11.95 3.87 -0.55
CA ASP A 405 -11.62 4.81 -1.63
C ASP A 405 -10.18 5.34 -1.43
N PRO A 406 -9.17 4.69 -2.05
CA PRO A 406 -7.78 5.13 -1.94
C PRO A 406 -7.51 6.53 -2.50
N VAL A 407 -8.40 7.06 -3.33
CA VAL A 407 -8.22 8.33 -4.05
C VAL A 407 -8.82 9.50 -3.26
N LEU A 408 -9.66 9.23 -2.26
CA LEU A 408 -10.38 10.26 -1.52
C LEU A 408 -9.46 11.32 -0.89
N PRO A 409 -8.35 10.97 -0.19
CA PRO A 409 -7.42 11.99 0.33
C PRO A 409 -6.83 12.87 -0.77
N LEU A 410 -6.42 12.28 -1.91
CA LEU A 410 -5.84 13.02 -3.03
C LEU A 410 -6.87 13.91 -3.72
N ALA A 411 -8.11 13.45 -3.88
CA ALA A 411 -9.20 14.23 -4.41
C ALA A 411 -9.46 15.47 -3.54
N SER A 412 -9.52 15.28 -2.22
CA SER A 412 -9.67 16.36 -1.23
C SER A 412 -8.50 17.35 -1.32
N ALA A 413 -7.24 16.87 -1.36
CA ALA A 413 -6.05 17.70 -1.51
C ALA A 413 -6.04 18.57 -2.78
N ARG A 414 -6.78 18.15 -3.81
CA ARG A 414 -6.95 18.88 -5.07
C ARG A 414 -8.21 19.74 -5.11
N GLY A 415 -8.95 19.82 -4.01
CA GLY A 415 -10.16 20.62 -3.88
C GLY A 415 -11.40 19.99 -4.52
N PHE A 416 -11.43 18.68 -4.77
CA PHE A 416 -12.61 17.99 -5.28
C PHE A 416 -13.49 17.49 -4.13
N GLU A 417 -14.80 17.69 -4.28
CA GLU A 417 -15.82 17.05 -3.45
C GLU A 417 -16.17 15.68 -4.05
N THR A 418 -16.35 14.66 -3.21
CA THR A 418 -16.62 13.29 -3.66
C THR A 418 -18.05 12.88 -3.27
N ARG A 419 -18.83 12.49 -4.28
CA ARG A 419 -20.16 11.90 -4.15
C ARG A 419 -20.11 10.45 -4.60
N TYR A 420 -20.52 9.53 -3.75
CA TYR A 420 -20.70 8.13 -4.11
C TYR A 420 -22.10 7.91 -4.69
N LEU A 421 -22.16 7.14 -5.76
CA LEU A 421 -23.38 6.74 -6.46
C LEU A 421 -23.47 5.22 -6.36
N TRP A 422 -24.60 4.71 -5.90
CA TRP A 422 -24.82 3.27 -5.77
C TRP A 422 -26.14 2.85 -6.40
N ARG A 423 -26.14 1.64 -6.97
CA ARG A 423 -27.31 1.01 -7.60
C ARG A 423 -27.33 -0.47 -7.26
N ILE A 424 -28.52 -1.02 -7.04
CA ILE A 424 -28.72 -2.45 -6.75
C ILE A 424 -29.62 -3.05 -7.81
N PHE A 425 -29.19 -4.16 -8.40
CA PHE A 425 -29.89 -4.90 -9.44
C PHE A 425 -30.25 -6.31 -8.96
N SER A 426 -31.29 -6.89 -9.55
CA SER A 426 -31.47 -8.34 -9.49
C SER A 426 -30.45 -8.99 -10.42
N GLU A 427 -29.82 -10.08 -10.00
CA GLU A 427 -28.93 -10.81 -10.89
C GLU A 427 -29.68 -11.29 -12.15
N GLY A 428 -29.12 -11.01 -13.33
CA GLY A 428 -29.75 -11.29 -14.61
C GLY A 428 -30.63 -10.16 -15.16
N ASN A 429 -30.79 -9.05 -14.44
CA ASN A 429 -31.45 -7.84 -14.93
C ASN A 429 -30.64 -6.58 -14.56
N ASP A 430 -29.69 -6.23 -15.43
CA ASP A 430 -28.76 -5.12 -15.25
C ASP A 430 -29.31 -3.78 -15.80
N GLU A 431 -30.49 -3.77 -16.42
CA GLU A 431 -31.05 -2.56 -17.05
C GLU A 431 -31.83 -1.69 -16.06
N VAL A 432 -32.58 -2.31 -15.14
CA VAL A 432 -33.47 -1.61 -14.21
C VAL A 432 -33.04 -1.83 -12.77
N PRO A 433 -32.51 -0.80 -12.06
CA PRO A 433 -32.13 -0.94 -10.67
C PRO A 433 -33.38 -1.12 -9.79
N LEU A 434 -33.30 -2.02 -8.82
CA LEU A 434 -34.27 -2.17 -7.74
C LEU A 434 -34.25 -0.98 -6.78
N ALA A 435 -33.06 -0.42 -6.57
CA ALA A 435 -32.82 0.73 -5.72
C ALA A 435 -31.56 1.46 -6.17
N GLU A 436 -31.54 2.78 -6.01
CA GLU A 436 -30.36 3.59 -6.22
C GLU A 436 -30.31 4.76 -5.24
N GLY A 437 -29.12 5.31 -5.06
CA GLY A 437 -28.93 6.41 -4.13
C GLY A 437 -27.57 7.08 -4.28
N SER A 438 -27.37 8.11 -3.45
CA SER A 438 -26.08 8.81 -3.41
C SER A 438 -25.73 9.31 -2.02
N SER A 439 -24.44 9.42 -1.75
CA SER A 439 -23.92 9.98 -0.49
C SER A 439 -22.79 10.95 -0.79
N LEU A 440 -22.88 12.17 -0.26
CA LEU A 440 -21.83 13.17 -0.35
C LEU A 440 -20.91 13.03 0.87
N VAL A 441 -19.60 13.13 0.65
CA VAL A 441 -18.62 13.23 1.73
C VAL A 441 -18.09 14.66 1.74
N GLU A 442 -18.43 15.39 2.81
CA GLU A 442 -18.22 16.84 2.90
C GLU A 442 -16.80 17.23 3.37
N GLU A 443 -15.96 16.27 3.77
CA GLU A 443 -14.61 16.54 4.28
C GLU A 443 -13.60 15.46 3.89
N GLY A 444 -12.30 15.79 3.93
CA GLY A 444 -11.22 14.83 3.72
C GLY A 444 -11.31 13.69 4.74
N ARG A 445 -11.34 12.45 4.25
CA ARG A 445 -11.34 11.23 5.06
C ARG A 445 -10.16 10.35 4.68
N PRO A 446 -9.72 9.43 5.56
CA PRO A 446 -8.59 8.53 5.29
C PRO A 446 -8.91 7.42 4.27
N GLY A 447 -10.01 7.55 3.52
CA GLY A 447 -10.39 6.61 2.46
C GLY A 447 -11.24 5.42 2.90
N SER A 448 -11.77 5.36 4.13
CA SER A 448 -12.77 4.36 4.53
C SER A 448 -14.16 4.99 4.65
N ILE A 449 -15.16 4.37 4.01
CA ILE A 449 -16.50 4.94 3.85
C ILE A 449 -17.55 3.90 4.18
N LYS A 450 -18.50 4.28 5.05
CA LYS A 450 -19.72 3.51 5.35
C LYS A 450 -20.94 4.34 4.97
N ILE A 451 -21.83 3.75 4.17
CA ILE A 451 -23.06 4.38 3.71
C ILE A 451 -24.26 3.57 4.22
N ASP A 452 -25.18 4.26 4.89
CA ASP A 452 -26.52 3.74 5.18
C ASP A 452 -27.39 3.89 3.92
N LEU A 453 -27.75 2.76 3.32
CA LEU A 453 -28.52 2.75 2.08
C LEU A 453 -29.93 3.32 2.30
N GLY A 454 -30.53 3.07 3.45
CA GLY A 454 -31.88 3.57 3.75
C GLY A 454 -31.94 5.09 3.89
N LYS A 455 -30.83 5.72 4.28
CA LYS A 455 -30.72 7.20 4.36
C LYS A 455 -30.32 7.86 3.04
N SER A 456 -29.69 7.12 2.14
CA SER A 456 -29.12 7.65 0.89
C SER A 456 -29.91 7.28 -0.36
N VAL A 457 -30.93 6.43 -0.23
CA VAL A 457 -31.80 5.96 -1.32
C VAL A 457 -32.67 7.08 -1.88
N VAL A 458 -32.91 7.05 -3.19
CA VAL A 458 -33.98 7.82 -3.82
C VAL A 458 -35.29 7.05 -3.63
N GLY A 459 -36.20 7.59 -2.81
CA GLY A 459 -37.49 6.95 -2.53
C GLY A 459 -37.44 6.00 -1.34
N THR A 460 -37.95 4.78 -1.48
CA THR A 460 -37.99 3.77 -0.40
C THR A 460 -37.10 2.59 -0.74
N LEU A 461 -36.26 2.17 0.20
CA LEU A 461 -35.41 0.98 0.03
C LEU A 461 -36.21 -0.29 0.30
N SER A 462 -36.42 -1.11 -0.73
CA SER A 462 -37.00 -2.46 -0.61
C SER A 462 -36.16 -3.45 -1.42
N LEU A 463 -35.48 -4.35 -0.71
CA LEU A 463 -34.59 -5.35 -1.32
C LEU A 463 -35.13 -6.77 -1.04
N PRO A 464 -35.19 -7.66 -2.05
CA PRO A 464 -35.69 -9.02 -1.87
C PRO A 464 -34.71 -9.85 -1.04
N ASN A 465 -35.25 -10.69 -0.15
CA ASN A 465 -34.49 -11.71 0.56
C ASN A 465 -34.33 -12.97 -0.31
N GLY A 466 -33.25 -13.72 -0.10
CA GLY A 466 -33.00 -15.03 -0.70
C GLY A 466 -32.71 -15.03 -2.21
N LYS A 467 -32.64 -13.86 -2.84
CA LYS A 467 -32.26 -13.71 -4.25
C LYS A 467 -30.87 -13.08 -4.35
N PRO A 468 -30.00 -13.59 -5.25
CA PRO A 468 -28.75 -12.90 -5.56
C PRO A 468 -29.00 -11.51 -6.14
N LEU A 469 -28.22 -10.55 -5.64
CA LEU A 469 -28.26 -9.14 -6.02
C LEU A 469 -26.87 -8.69 -6.45
N ILE A 470 -26.83 -7.68 -7.31
CA ILE A 470 -25.59 -7.02 -7.74
C ILE A 470 -25.63 -5.58 -7.21
N LEU A 471 -24.64 -5.18 -6.41
CA LEU A 471 -24.40 -3.79 -6.05
C LEU A 471 -23.37 -3.20 -7.01
N GLU A 472 -23.73 -2.12 -7.70
CA GLU A 472 -22.81 -1.27 -8.44
C GLU A 472 -22.51 0.00 -7.62
N LEU A 473 -21.23 0.35 -7.50
CA LEU A 473 -20.76 1.51 -6.74
C LEU A 473 -19.74 2.30 -7.58
N GLY A 474 -19.93 3.62 -7.64
CA GLY A 474 -18.99 4.54 -8.28
C GLY A 474 -18.83 5.83 -7.48
N ALA A 475 -17.78 6.59 -7.81
CA ALA A 475 -17.50 7.91 -7.26
C ALA A 475 -17.60 8.97 -8.37
N GLN A 476 -18.24 10.08 -8.05
CA GLN A 476 -18.25 11.30 -8.84
C GLN A 476 -17.52 12.39 -8.06
N ARG A 477 -16.44 12.90 -8.65
CA ARG A 477 -15.59 13.93 -8.07
C ARG A 477 -15.84 15.25 -8.80
N ASN A 478 -16.34 16.24 -8.08
CA ASN A 478 -16.69 17.56 -8.63
C ASN A 478 -15.79 18.64 -8.02
N HIS A 479 -15.14 19.45 -8.85
CA HIS A 479 -14.40 20.62 -8.37
C HIS A 479 -15.31 21.85 -8.31
N PRO A 480 -15.59 22.42 -7.13
CA PRO A 480 -16.63 23.43 -6.95
C PRO A 480 -16.31 24.76 -7.66
N ARG A 481 -15.02 25.05 -7.90
CA ARG A 481 -14.58 26.30 -8.57
C ARG A 481 -14.32 26.15 -10.07
N GLU A 482 -14.01 24.94 -10.53
CA GLU A 482 -13.63 24.68 -11.93
C GLU A 482 -14.76 23.99 -12.69
N PHE A 483 -15.83 23.60 -11.99
CA PHE A 483 -16.98 22.84 -12.50
C PHE A 483 -16.58 21.55 -13.23
N LYS A 484 -15.37 21.05 -12.95
CA LYS A 484 -14.85 19.83 -13.53
C LYS A 484 -15.43 18.62 -12.82
N ARG A 485 -15.95 17.67 -13.60
CA ARG A 485 -16.50 16.41 -13.12
C ARG A 485 -15.67 15.24 -13.62
N LEU A 486 -15.31 14.35 -12.70
CA LEU A 486 -14.58 13.11 -12.98
C LEU A 486 -15.35 11.95 -12.36
N ASN A 487 -15.55 10.88 -13.11
CA ASN A 487 -16.22 9.67 -12.61
C ASN A 487 -15.21 8.53 -12.52
N SER A 488 -15.26 7.76 -11.43
CA SER A 488 -14.51 6.52 -11.33
C SER A 488 -15.10 5.44 -12.25
N LYS A 489 -14.30 4.42 -12.55
CA LYS A 489 -14.85 3.14 -13.03
C LYS A 489 -15.77 2.55 -11.94
N PRO A 490 -16.98 2.08 -12.29
CA PRO A 490 -17.86 1.43 -11.33
C PRO A 490 -17.27 0.09 -10.89
N ALA A 491 -17.43 -0.23 -9.61
CA ALA A 491 -17.14 -1.53 -9.03
C ALA A 491 -18.44 -2.28 -8.77
N LYS A 492 -18.43 -3.60 -8.96
CA LYS A 492 -19.59 -4.46 -8.72
C LYS A 492 -19.26 -5.55 -7.71
N ILE A 493 -20.18 -5.82 -6.79
CA ILE A 493 -20.16 -7.03 -5.96
C ILE A 493 -21.48 -7.78 -6.08
N ARG A 494 -21.42 -9.10 -5.93
CA ARG A 494 -22.59 -9.96 -5.79
C ARG A 494 -22.83 -10.25 -4.31
N PHE A 495 -24.09 -10.21 -3.87
CA PHE A 495 -24.46 -10.52 -2.50
C PHE A 495 -25.86 -11.12 -2.42
N VAL A 496 -26.19 -11.72 -1.27
CA VAL A 496 -27.54 -12.21 -0.97
C VAL A 496 -27.98 -11.71 0.40
N ILE A 497 -29.27 -11.39 0.53
CA ILE A 497 -29.88 -11.04 1.80
C ILE A 497 -30.58 -12.27 2.36
N GLN A 498 -29.96 -12.93 3.33
CA GLN A 498 -30.54 -14.09 4.00
C GLN A 498 -31.57 -13.65 5.05
N SER A 499 -32.73 -14.31 5.07
CA SER A 499 -33.76 -14.08 6.09
C SER A 499 -33.26 -14.51 7.47
N ASN A 500 -33.48 -13.67 8.49
CA ASN A 500 -33.04 -13.90 9.87
C ASN A 500 -31.52 -14.13 10.05
N PHE A 501 -30.70 -13.65 9.12
CA PHE A 501 -29.25 -13.75 9.22
C PHE A 501 -28.65 -12.63 10.07
N ASN A 502 -27.76 -12.99 11.00
CA ASN A 502 -27.02 -12.03 11.80
C ASN A 502 -25.66 -11.72 11.14
N TYR A 503 -25.54 -10.52 10.60
CA TYR A 503 -24.31 -10.03 9.96
C TYR A 503 -23.23 -9.61 10.95
N LYS A 504 -23.56 -9.38 12.23
CA LYS A 504 -22.58 -8.99 13.24
C LYS A 504 -22.06 -10.21 13.97
N ALA A 505 -20.74 -10.28 14.12
CA ALA A 505 -20.13 -11.22 15.03
C ALA A 505 -20.56 -10.98 16.48
N ARG A 506 -20.42 -12.01 17.30
CA ARG A 506 -20.59 -11.87 18.76
C ARG A 506 -19.53 -10.90 19.30
N ASN A 507 -19.86 -10.21 20.39
CA ASN A 507 -18.86 -9.39 21.09
C ASN A 507 -17.70 -10.28 21.53
N ASN A 508 -16.46 -9.81 21.27
CA ASN A 508 -15.21 -10.48 21.63
C ASN A 508 -15.10 -11.92 21.09
N PRO A 509 -15.15 -12.11 19.77
CA PRO A 509 -15.05 -13.43 19.17
C PRO A 509 -13.67 -14.03 19.43
N VAL A 510 -13.63 -15.31 19.84
CA VAL A 510 -12.37 -16.08 19.92
C VAL A 510 -12.15 -16.73 18.57
N ILE A 511 -11.08 -16.35 17.89
CA ILE A 511 -10.65 -16.93 16.62
C ILE A 511 -9.64 -18.04 16.91
N LYS A 512 -9.89 -19.22 16.36
CA LYS A 512 -8.96 -20.35 16.38
C LYS A 512 -8.24 -20.41 15.03
N VAL A 513 -6.93 -20.60 15.05
CA VAL A 513 -6.16 -20.86 13.85
C VAL A 513 -6.04 -22.37 13.68
N ILE A 514 -6.32 -22.86 12.48
CA ILE A 514 -6.22 -24.27 12.10
C ILE A 514 -5.13 -24.38 11.04
N TYR A 515 -4.04 -25.10 11.34
CA TYR A 515 -2.96 -25.33 10.39
C TYR A 515 -3.11 -26.69 9.70
N PRO A 516 -2.65 -26.82 8.46
CA PRO A 516 -2.61 -28.12 7.78
C PRO A 516 -1.62 -29.06 8.48
N ASP A 517 -1.81 -30.36 8.28
CA ASP A 517 -0.94 -31.40 8.84
C ASP A 517 0.39 -31.46 8.05
N ARG A 518 1.32 -30.56 8.42
CA ARG A 518 2.64 -30.43 7.80
C ARG A 518 3.76 -30.31 8.82
N PRO A 519 4.96 -30.84 8.53
CA PRO A 519 6.13 -30.72 9.41
C PRO A 519 6.46 -29.27 9.81
N GLU A 520 6.27 -28.32 8.90
CA GLU A 520 6.51 -26.90 9.16
C GLU A 520 5.58 -26.32 10.23
N PHE A 521 4.38 -26.87 10.40
CA PHE A 521 3.35 -26.38 11.32
C PHE A 521 3.05 -27.32 12.50
N GLU A 522 3.70 -28.49 12.60
CA GLU A 522 3.47 -29.49 13.66
C GLU A 522 3.48 -28.90 15.08
N LYS A 523 4.36 -27.92 15.34
CA LYS A 523 4.48 -27.27 16.66
C LYS A 523 3.37 -26.25 16.96
N LEU A 524 2.57 -25.87 15.96
CA LEU A 524 1.51 -24.88 16.08
C LEU A 524 0.15 -25.51 16.37
N ASN A 525 -0.04 -26.76 15.93
CA ASN A 525 -1.25 -27.57 16.13
C ASN A 525 -1.40 -28.13 17.55
#